data_AF-B5VVE8-F1
#
_entry.id   AF-B5VVE8-F1
#
_cell.length_a   1.000
_cell.length_b   1.000
_cell.length_c   1.000
_cell.angle_alpha   90.00
_cell.angle_beta   90.00
_cell.angle_gamma   90.00
#
_symmetry.space_group_name_H-M   'P 1'
#
loop_
_entity.id
_entity.type
_entity.pdbx_description
1 polymer ?
#
loop_
_entity_poly.entity_id
_entity_poly.type
_entity_poly.pdbx_seq_one_letter_code
_entity_poly.pdbx_strand_id
1 'polypeptide(L)'
;MFELWLEFILIPTLKPGQTLVLDNATFHKGGRIPELVEAAQCRLLYLPPYSPDLNKIEKCCSWLKARIRHCIEQFDSLHDAMDSVLQAAS
;
A
#
# COMPACT_ATOMS: atom_id res chain seq x y z
N MET A 1 7.42 -9.46 8.91
CA MET A 1 6.36 -9.67 7.88
C MET A 1 6.42 -8.60 6.80
N PHE A 2 6.37 -7.31 7.15
CA PHE A 2 6.46 -6.22 6.15
C PHE A 2 7.74 -6.29 5.31
N GLU A 3 8.90 -6.50 5.93
CA GLU A 3 10.19 -6.61 5.19
C GLU A 3 10.20 -7.74 4.17
N LEU A 4 9.61 -8.90 4.51
CA LEU A 4 9.51 -10.04 3.59
C LEU A 4 8.61 -9.70 2.41
N TRP A 5 7.47 -9.05 2.66
CA TRP A 5 6.60 -8.56 1.59
C TRP A 5 7.31 -7.51 0.73
N LEU A 6 8.04 -6.58 1.35
CA LEU A 6 8.81 -5.57 0.65
C LEU A 6 9.87 -6.21 -0.26
N GLU A 7 10.66 -7.15 0.27
CA GLU A 7 11.75 -7.85 -0.42
C GLU A 7 11.24 -8.75 -1.55
N PHE A 8 10.21 -9.56 -1.29
CA PHE A 8 9.78 -10.61 -2.22
C PHE A 8 8.63 -10.22 -3.15
N ILE A 9 7.83 -9.20 -2.79
CA ILE A 9 6.64 -8.81 -3.57
C ILE A 9 6.80 -7.43 -4.18
N LEU A 10 7.08 -6.40 -3.36
CA LEU A 10 7.07 -5.03 -3.86
C LEU A 10 8.33 -4.68 -4.66
N ILE A 11 9.53 -4.89 -4.11
CA ILE A 11 10.80 -4.51 -4.74
C ILE A 11 10.97 -5.06 -6.17
N PRO A 12 10.65 -6.33 -6.47
CA PRO A 12 10.76 -6.86 -7.83
C PRO A 12 9.92 -6.11 -8.88
N THR A 13 8.91 -5.34 -8.46
CA THR A 13 8.05 -4.54 -9.34
C THR A 13 8.56 -3.11 -9.56
N LEU A 14 9.53 -2.66 -8.77
CA LEU A 14 10.06 -1.30 -8.80
C LEU A 14 11.13 -1.12 -9.88
N LYS A 15 11.31 0.12 -10.31
CA LYS A 15 12.35 0.54 -11.25
C LYS A 15 13.36 1.45 -10.53
N PRO A 16 14.66 1.36 -10.85
CA PRO A 16 15.66 2.31 -10.35
C PRO A 16 15.23 3.77 -10.51
N GLY A 17 15.49 4.58 -9.48
CA GLY A 17 15.15 6.00 -9.43
C GLY A 17 13.71 6.31 -8.95
N GLN A 18 12.86 5.30 -8.73
CA GLN A 18 11.55 5.50 -8.10
C GLN A 18 11.68 5.82 -6.60
N THR A 19 10.61 6.34 -6.01
CA THR A 19 10.57 6.71 -4.59
C THR A 19 9.45 5.93 -3.89
N LEU A 20 9.84 5.10 -2.93
CA LEU A 20 8.92 4.44 -2.02
C LEU A 20 8.52 5.43 -0.93
N VAL A 21 7.23 5.76 -0.88
CA VAL A 21 6.66 6.63 0.14
C VAL A 21 5.94 5.74 1.17
N LEU A 22 6.42 5.75 2.40
CA LEU A 22 5.80 5.02 3.52
C LEU A 22 5.15 6.01 4.49
N ASP A 23 4.03 5.62 5.08
CA ASP A 23 3.47 6.35 6.20
C ASP A 23 4.35 6.20 7.46
N ASN A 24 3.98 6.87 8.55
CA ASN A 24 4.78 6.90 9.77
C ASN A 24 4.49 5.75 10.74
N ALA A 25 3.88 4.64 10.29
CA ALA A 25 3.61 3.48 11.14
C ALA A 25 4.90 2.92 11.77
N THR A 26 4.80 2.43 13.00
CA THR A 26 5.98 1.99 13.77
C THR A 26 6.75 0.85 13.09
N PHE A 27 6.05 -0.05 12.41
CA PHE A 27 6.66 -1.18 11.68
C PHE A 27 7.24 -0.80 10.32
N HIS A 28 7.08 0.45 9.86
CA HIS A 28 7.82 0.99 8.72
C HIS A 28 9.18 1.56 9.14
N LYS A 29 9.46 1.72 10.44
CA LYS A 29 10.69 2.36 10.92
C LYS A 29 11.75 1.32 11.23
N GLY A 30 12.89 1.44 10.55
CA GLY A 30 14.09 0.65 10.81
C GLY A 30 14.07 -0.72 10.13
N GLY A 31 14.78 -1.67 10.74
CA GLY A 31 14.96 -3.00 10.16
C GLY A 31 15.79 -2.96 8.88
N ARG A 32 15.46 -3.82 7.90
CA ARG A 32 16.15 -3.93 6.60
C ARG A 32 15.56 -3.03 5.51
N ILE A 33 14.55 -2.20 5.82
CA ILE A 33 13.78 -1.44 4.83
C ILE A 33 14.69 -0.46 4.05
N PRO A 34 15.53 0.38 4.69
CA PRO A 34 16.41 1.29 3.96
C PRO A 34 17.39 0.57 3.04
N GLU A 35 18.01 -0.51 3.52
CA GLU A 35 19.01 -1.30 2.78
C GLU A 35 18.38 -1.98 1.56
N LEU A 36 17.18 -2.54 1.73
CA LEU A 36 16.44 -3.18 0.65
C LEU A 36 16.05 -2.17 -0.44
N VAL A 37 15.60 -0.97 -0.05
CA VAL A 37 15.21 0.09 -1.00
C VAL A 37 16.43 0.68 -1.72
N GLU A 38 17.54 0.87 -1.00
CA GLU A 38 18.80 1.35 -1.58
C GLU A 38 19.41 0.33 -2.55
N ALA A 39 19.39 -0.96 -2.21
CA ALA A 39 19.85 -2.03 -3.09
C ALA A 39 19.05 -2.10 -4.39
N ALA A 40 17.75 -1.74 -4.35
CA ALA A 40 16.89 -1.61 -5.52
C ALA A 40 17.11 -0.29 -6.31
N GLN A 41 18.12 0.51 -5.95
CA GLN A 41 18.41 1.83 -6.50
C GLN A 41 17.21 2.79 -6.43
N CYS A 42 16.37 2.62 -5.41
CA CYS A 42 15.19 3.43 -5.15
C CYS A 42 15.45 4.40 -3.98
N ARG A 43 14.59 5.40 -3.84
CA ARG A 43 14.63 6.34 -2.70
C ARG A 43 13.54 5.98 -1.70
N LEU A 44 13.82 6.18 -0.41
CA LEU A 44 12.85 5.99 0.66
C LEU A 44 12.43 7.36 1.22
N LEU A 45 11.12 7.59 1.33
CA LEU A 45 10.54 8.78 1.95
C LEU A 45 9.51 8.37 2.99
N TYR A 46 9.66 8.87 4.22
CA TYR A 46 8.66 8.73 5.27
C TYR A 46 7.78 9.97 5.32
N LEU A 47 6.47 9.79 5.36
CA LEU A 47 5.54 10.88 5.59
C LEU A 47 5.62 11.37 7.05
N PRO A 48 5.39 12.67 7.31
CA PRO A 48 5.30 13.17 8.67
C PRO A 48 4.17 12.50 9.46
N PRO A 49 4.27 12.43 10.80
CA PRO A 49 3.17 11.97 11.64
C PRO A 49 1.85 12.71 11.33
N TYR A 50 0.73 12.00 11.44
CA TYR A 50 -0.63 12.56 11.28
C TYR A 50 -0.83 13.35 9.98
N SER A 51 -0.19 12.93 8.88
CA SER A 51 -0.31 13.57 7.56
C SER A 51 -1.06 12.69 6.54
N PRO A 52 -2.30 12.23 6.82
CA PRO A 52 -3.06 11.39 5.90
C PRO A 52 -3.34 12.10 4.57
N ASP A 53 -3.45 13.43 4.58
CA ASP A 53 -3.68 14.24 3.37
C ASP A 53 -2.52 14.14 2.36
N LEU A 54 -1.31 13.81 2.83
CA LEU A 54 -0.13 13.59 1.98
C LEU A 54 -0.07 12.16 1.43
N ASN A 55 -0.85 11.24 1.97
CA ASN A 55 -0.87 9.84 1.54
C ASN A 55 -1.94 9.62 0.46
N LYS A 56 -1.51 9.59 -0.81
CA LYS A 56 -2.41 9.46 -1.97
C LYS A 56 -3.28 8.20 -1.93
N ILE A 57 -2.83 7.12 -1.26
CA ILE A 57 -3.62 5.88 -1.17
C ILE A 57 -4.91 6.06 -0.36
N GLU A 58 -4.98 7.02 0.56
CA GLU A 58 -6.14 7.22 1.43
C GLU A 58 -7.42 7.53 0.64
N LYS A 59 -7.30 8.29 -0.45
CA LYS A 59 -8.42 8.58 -1.35
C LYS A 59 -8.88 7.32 -2.09
N CYS A 60 -7.94 6.50 -2.56
CA CYS A 60 -8.24 5.23 -3.22
C CYS A 60 -8.93 4.25 -2.25
N CYS A 61 -8.39 4.10 -1.04
CA CYS A 61 -8.98 3.27 0.01
C CYS A 61 -10.37 3.76 0.42
N SER A 62 -10.58 5.08 0.50
CA SER A 62 -11.89 5.64 0.83
C SER A 62 -12.93 5.36 -0.25
N TRP A 63 -12.54 5.50 -1.51
CA TRP A 63 -13.37 5.15 -2.67
C TRP A 63 -13.73 3.65 -2.69
N LEU A 64 -12.73 2.78 -2.49
CA LEU A 64 -12.90 1.33 -2.47
C LEU A 64 -13.86 0.91 -1.34
N LYS A 65 -13.60 1.38 -0.11
CA LYS A 65 -14.45 1.10 1.06
C LYS A 65 -15.89 1.56 0.86
N ALA A 66 -16.10 2.71 0.22
CA ALA A 66 -17.45 3.22 -0.02
C ALA A 66 -18.26 2.28 -0.93
N ARG A 67 -17.63 1.75 -1.99
CA ARG A 67 -18.28 0.83 -2.93
C ARG A 67 -18.52 -0.54 -2.31
N ILE A 68 -17.53 -1.09 -1.60
CA ILE A 68 -17.70 -2.36 -0.88
C ILE A 68 -18.88 -2.27 0.09
N ARG A 69 -18.97 -1.21 0.90
CA ARG A 69 -20.09 -1.03 1.83
C ARG A 69 -21.46 -1.01 1.15
N HIS A 70 -21.54 -0.57 -0.11
CA HIS A 70 -22.79 -0.52 -0.85
C HIS A 70 -23.24 -1.90 -1.35
N CYS A 71 -22.32 -2.84 -1.56
CA CYS A 71 -22.62 -4.14 -2.15
C CYS A 71 -22.29 -5.33 -1.24
N ILE A 72 -21.72 -5.12 -0.05
CA ILE A 72 -21.21 -6.22 0.80
C ILE A 72 -22.27 -7.25 1.18
N GLU A 73 -23.54 -6.85 1.33
CA GLU A 73 -24.66 -7.75 1.63
C GLU A 73 -25.01 -8.70 0.46
N GLN A 74 -24.46 -8.45 -0.73
CA GLN A 74 -24.66 -9.27 -1.92
C GLN A 74 -23.63 -10.41 -2.04
N PHE A 75 -22.65 -10.47 -1.13
CA PHE A 75 -21.55 -11.43 -1.17
C PHE A 75 -21.44 -12.19 0.16
N ASP A 76 -20.96 -13.43 0.09
CA ASP A 76 -20.75 -14.28 1.27
C ASP A 76 -19.54 -13.83 2.11
N SER A 77 -18.59 -13.12 1.49
CA SER A 77 -17.39 -12.65 2.16
C SER A 77 -16.94 -11.26 1.72
N LEU A 78 -16.17 -10.59 2.60
CA LEU A 78 -15.52 -9.32 2.28
C LEU A 78 -14.55 -9.46 1.11
N HIS A 79 -13.88 -10.62 0.99
CA HIS A 79 -12.94 -10.89 -0.08
C HIS A 79 -13.64 -10.86 -1.45
N ASP A 80 -14.80 -11.52 -1.58
CA ASP A 80 -15.54 -11.56 -2.84
C ASP A 80 -16.11 -10.18 -3.21
N ALA A 81 -16.58 -9.42 -2.21
CA ALA A 81 -17.01 -8.05 -2.42
C ALA A 81 -15.84 -7.14 -2.86
N MET A 82 -14.65 -7.32 -2.29
CA MET A 82 -13.44 -6.59 -2.67
C MET A 82 -13.03 -6.92 -4.11
N ASP A 83 -12.96 -8.19 -4.47
CA ASP A 83 -12.59 -8.64 -5.82
C ASP A 83 -13.56 -8.11 -6.88
N SER A 84 -14.86 -8.19 -6.62
CA SER A 84 -15.89 -7.66 -7.50
C SER A 84 -15.72 -6.15 -7.74
N VAL A 85 -15.49 -5.36 -6.68
CA VAL A 85 -15.31 -3.91 -6.81
C VAL A 85 -14.01 -3.58 -7.54
N LEU A 86 -12.92 -4.31 -7.32
CA LEU A 86 -11.63 -4.11 -7.98
C LEU A 86 -11.68 -4.47 -9.47
N GLN A 87 -12.37 -5.55 -9.84
CA GLN A 87 -12.61 -5.92 -11.24
C GLN A 87 -13.42 -4.85 -11.98
N ALA A 88 -14.42 -4.26 -11.32
CA ALA A 88 -15.22 -3.17 -11.90
C ALA A 88 -14.47 -1.82 -12.01
N ALA A 89 -13.30 -1.70 -11.37
CA ALA A 89 -12.45 -0.49 -11.38
C ALA A 89 -11.33 -0.54 -12.44
N SER A 90 -11.11 -1.72 -13.05
CA SER A 90 -10.03 -2.03 -13.98
C SER A 90 -10.47 -1.86 -15.43
#